data_AF-A0A8J3BHL4-F1
#
_entry.id   AF-A0A8J3BHL4-F1
#
_cell.length_a   1.000
_cell.length_b   1.000
_cell.length_c   1.000
_cell.angle_alpha   90.00
_cell.angle_beta   90.00
_cell.angle_gamma   90.00
#
_symmetry.space_group_name_H-M   'P 1'
#
loop_
_entity.id
_entity.type
_entity.pdbx_description
1 polymer ?
#
loop_
_entity_poly.entity_id
_entity_poly.type
_entity_poly.pdbx_seq_one_letter_code
_entity_poly.pdbx_strand_id
1 'polypeptide(L)' 'MSAFYNLKSLTMIYLNYTNLDTATQNRLLALSKIDVERHCGQDLKAYAIENHLDYNTILEEEAIKNLYSYQYVFNI' A
#
# COMPACT_ATOMS: atom_id res chain seq x y z
N MET A 1 5.74 19.97 46.21
CA MET A 1 5.86 18.53 45.94
C MET A 1 5.33 18.27 44.53
N SER A 2 6.17 18.42 43.51
CA SER A 2 5.77 18.27 42.10
C SER A 2 5.90 16.81 41.67
N ALA A 3 4.77 16.14 41.41
CA ALA A 3 4.77 14.84 40.76
C ALA A 3 5.07 15.04 39.27
N PHE A 4 6.29 14.70 38.86
CA PHE A 4 6.66 14.58 37.45
C PHE A 4 5.90 13.40 36.85
N TYR A 5 4.90 13.68 36.03
CA TYR A 5 4.28 12.67 35.17
C TYR A 5 5.30 12.25 34.12
N ASN A 6 5.74 11.00 34.20
CA ASN A 6 6.55 10.36 33.16
C ASN A 6 5.63 10.05 31.97
N LEU A 7 5.43 11.03 31.09
CA LEU A 7 4.91 10.76 29.75
C LEU A 7 5.98 9.93 29.04
N LYS A 8 5.79 8.62 28.98
CA LYS A 8 6.34 7.80 27.90
C LYS A 8 5.93 8.50 26.60
N SER A 9 6.86 9.23 26.01
CA SER A 9 6.67 9.81 24.68
C SER A 9 6.38 8.66 23.74
N LEU A 10 5.12 8.48 23.34
CA LEU A 10 4.76 7.58 22.27
C LEU A 10 5.33 8.20 20.99
N THR A 11 6.53 7.78 20.60
CA THR A 11 7.13 8.19 19.34
C THR A 11 6.30 7.56 18.23
N MET A 12 5.51 8.36 17.54
CA MET A 12 4.78 7.92 16.34
C MET A 12 5.84 7.52 15.29
N ILE A 13 5.91 6.22 14.96
CA ILE A 13 6.79 5.71 13.91
C ILE A 13 5.97 5.69 12.61
N TYR A 14 6.38 6.47 11.63
CA TYR A 14 5.80 6.46 10.29
C TYR A 14 6.65 5.57 9.39
N LEU A 15 6.09 4.45 8.94
CA LEU A 15 6.73 3.55 7.97
C LEU A 15 6.06 3.72 6.61
N ASN A 16 6.86 3.99 5.59
CA ASN A 16 6.42 3.92 4.20
C ASN A 16 6.56 2.48 3.69
N TYR A 17 5.84 2.16 2.61
CA TYR A 17 5.96 0.86 1.93
C TYR A 17 7.42 0.48 1.62
N THR A 18 8.22 1.45 1.16
CA THR A 18 9.64 1.25 0.84
C THR A 18 10.54 1.03 2.05
N ASN A 19 10.04 1.24 3.27
CA ASN A 19 10.77 0.96 4.51
C ASN A 19 10.59 -0.50 4.98
N LEU A 20 9.70 -1.27 4.34
CA LEU A 20 9.43 -2.66 4.69
C LEU A 20 10.45 -3.59 4.03
N ASP A 21 10.64 -4.79 4.56
CA ASP A 21 11.46 -5.80 3.89
C ASP A 21 10.81 -6.26 2.57
N THR A 22 11.63 -6.78 1.66
CA THR A 22 11.17 -7.18 0.32
C THR A 22 10.04 -8.22 0.35
N ALA A 23 10.05 -9.16 1.30
CA ALA A 23 9.00 -10.17 1.38
C ALA A 23 7.66 -9.53 1.80
N THR A 24 7.70 -8.62 2.78
CA THR A 24 6.52 -7.83 3.17
C THR A 24 6.03 -6.93 2.04
N GLN A 25 6.94 -6.26 1.34
CA GLN A 25 6.60 -5.45 0.16
C GLN A 25 5.86 -6.27 -0.90
N ASN A 26 6.45 -7.41 -1.32
CA ASN A 26 5.86 -8.28 -2.32
C ASN A 26 4.48 -8.81 -1.90
N ARG A 27 4.31 -9.17 -0.62
CA ARG A 27 3.02 -9.61 -0.09
C ARG A 27 1.96 -8.52 -0.18
N LEU A 28 2.29 -7.29 0.22
CA LEU A 28 1.37 -6.16 0.17
C LEU A 28 1.01 -5.79 -1.27
N LEU A 29 1.98 -5.79 -2.20
CA LEU A 29 1.73 -5.56 -3.60
C LEU A 29 0.79 -6.61 -4.20
N ALA A 30 0.97 -7.89 -3.87
CA ALA A 30 0.08 -8.96 -4.33
C ALA A 30 -1.36 -8.76 -3.83
N LEU A 31 -1.54 -8.40 -2.55
CA LEU A 31 -2.86 -8.08 -1.99
C LEU A 31 -3.47 -6.86 -2.66
N SER A 32 -2.69 -5.80 -2.87
CA SER A 32 -3.14 -4.60 -3.55
C SER A 32 -3.59 -4.87 -4.99
N LYS A 33 -2.87 -5.71 -5.74
CA LYS A 33 -3.27 -6.15 -7.09
C LYS A 33 -4.64 -6.85 -7.08
N ILE A 34 -4.90 -7.70 -6.09
CA ILE A 34 -6.20 -8.38 -5.94
C ILE A 34 -7.31 -7.36 -5.66
N ASP A 35 -7.07 -6.39 -4.78
CA ASP A 35 -8.08 -5.38 -4.43
C ASP A 35 -8.37 -4.45 -5.62
N VAL A 36 -7.34 -3.97 -6.31
CA VAL A 36 -7.48 -3.17 -7.54
C VAL A 36 -8.22 -3.95 -8.62
N GLU A 37 -7.87 -5.21 -8.87
CA GLU A 37 -8.56 -6.00 -9.89
C GLU A 37 -10.03 -6.25 -9.54
N ARG A 38 -10.37 -6.43 -8.25
CA ARG A 38 -11.76 -6.54 -7.79
C ARG A 38 -12.56 -5.25 -7.98
N HIS A 39 -11.95 -4.09 -7.77
CA HIS A 39 -12.64 -2.81 -7.79
C HIS A 39 -12.71 -2.15 -9.18
N CYS A 40 -11.64 -2.21 -9.97
CA CYS A 40 -11.54 -1.54 -11.27
C CYS A 40 -10.90 -2.41 -12.37
N GLY A 41 -10.74 -3.72 -12.16
CA GLY A 41 -10.07 -4.60 -13.12
C GLY A 41 -10.70 -4.64 -14.50
N GLN A 42 -12.03 -4.48 -14.61
CA GLN A 42 -12.71 -4.41 -15.91
C GLN A 42 -12.35 -3.14 -16.68
N ASP A 43 -12.38 -1.99 -16.00
CA ASP A 43 -12.03 -0.70 -16.60
C ASP A 43 -10.57 -0.66 -17.02
N LEU A 44 -9.67 -1.22 -16.19
CA LEU A 44 -8.25 -1.34 -16.53
C LEU A 44 -8.01 -2.23 -17.76
N LYS A 45 -8.77 -3.32 -17.91
CA LYS A 45 -8.69 -4.19 -19.10
C LYS A 45 -9.17 -3.45 -20.35
N ALA A 46 -10.28 -2.72 -20.26
CA ALA A 46 -10.77 -1.90 -21.37
C ALA A 46 -9.74 -0.83 -21.77
N TYR A 47 -9.21 -0.10 -20.79
CA TYR A 47 -8.18 0.92 -21.00
C TYR A 47 -6.92 0.35 -21.65
N ALA A 48 -6.45 -0.83 -21.20
CA ALA A 48 -5.29 -1.50 -21.77
C ALA A 48 -5.50 -1.86 -23.26
N ILE A 49 -6.70 -2.36 -23.61
CA ILE A 49 -7.06 -2.69 -24.99
C ILE A 49 -7.10 -1.45 -25.86
N GLU A 50 -7.79 -0.40 -25.41
CA GLU A 50 -7.96 0.86 -26.14
C GLU A 50 -6.64 1.57 -26.43
N ASN A 51 -5.68 1.47 -25.50
CA ASN A 51 -4.40 2.17 -25.58
C ASN A 51 -3.23 1.27 -26.01
N HIS A 52 -3.48 0.00 -26.36
CA HIS A 52 -2.46 -0.99 -26.71
C HIS A 52 -1.37 -1.16 -25.64
N LEU A 53 -1.77 -1.18 -24.37
CA LEU A 53 -0.89 -1.32 -23.21
C LEU A 53 -0.95 -2.74 -22.65
N ASP A 54 0.10 -3.15 -21.94
CA ASP A 54 0.10 -4.39 -21.18
C ASP A 54 -0.73 -4.23 -19.89
N TYR A 55 -1.74 -5.07 -19.74
CA TYR A 55 -2.64 -5.03 -18.59
C TYR A 55 -1.90 -5.23 -17.26
N ASN A 56 -0.90 -6.13 -17.22
CA ASN A 56 -0.18 -6.43 -15.99
C ASN A 56 0.64 -5.23 -15.52
N THR A 57 1.22 -4.48 -16.46
CA THR A 57 1.96 -3.25 -16.19
C THR A 57 1.05 -2.20 -15.54
N ILE A 58 -0.12 -1.94 -16.13
CA ILE A 58 -1.07 -0.95 -15.58
C ILE A 58 -1.62 -1.41 -14.22
N LEU A 59 -1.95 -2.69 -14.08
CA LEU A 59 -2.42 -3.25 -12.81
C LEU A 59 -1.37 -3.09 -11.71
N GLU A 60 -0.09 -3.28 -12.04
CA GLU A 60 1.00 -3.06 -11.09
C GLU A 60 1.16 -1.60 -10.69
N GLU A 61 1.09 -0.67 -11.65
CA GLU A 61 1.14 0.77 -11.37
C GLU A 61 -0.01 1.22 -10.45
N GLU A 62 -1.24 0.79 -10.75
CA GLU A 62 -2.41 1.11 -9.92
C GLU A 62 -2.34 0.44 -8.55
N ALA A 63 -1.84 -0.79 -8.46
CA ALA A 63 -1.62 -1.45 -7.18
C ALA A 63 -0.57 -0.72 -6.33
N ILE A 64 0.50 -0.19 -6.93
CA ILE A 64 1.50 0.61 -6.23
C ILE A 64 0.89 1.93 -5.73
N LYS A 65 0.10 2.63 -6.55
CA LYS A 65 -0.62 3.84 -6.13
C LYS A 65 -1.57 3.56 -4.98
N ASN A 66 -2.31 2.45 -5.07
CA ASN A 66 -3.22 2.01 -4.03
C ASN A 66 -2.48 1.78 -2.69
N LEU A 67 -1.27 1.24 -2.68
CA LEU A 67 -0.45 1.07 -1.47
C LEU A 67 -0.12 2.38 -0.75
N TYR A 68 -0.02 3.51 -1.46
CA TYR A 68 0.19 4.84 -0.85
C TYR A 68 -1.09 5.43 -0.24
N SER A 69 -2.25 4.82 -0.47
CA SER A 69 -3.51 5.20 0.17
C SER A 69 -3.77 4.49 1.51
N TYR A 70 -3.05 3.40 1.81
CA TYR A 70 -3.22 2.67 3.06
C TYR A 70 -2.53 3.35 4.24
N GLN A 71 -3.22 3.36 5.38
CA GLN A 71 -2.60 3.57 6.69
C GLN A 71 -2.29 2.19 7.30
N TYR A 72 -1.01 1.85 7.37
CA TYR A 72 -0.58 0.58 7.96
C TYR A 72 -0.52 0.68 9.48
N VAL A 73 -1.28 -0.16 10.18
CA VAL A 73 -1.17 -0.34 11.62
C VAL A 73 -0.39 -1.61 11.89
N PHE A 74 0.81 -1.47 12.44
CA PHE A 74 1.64 -2.60 12.85
C PHE A 74 1.41 -2.89 14.34
N ASN A 75 1.06 -4.13 14.65
CA ASN A 75 1.09 -4.62 16.02
C ASN A 75 2.48 -5.18 16.27
N ILE A 76 3.24 -4.53 17.17
CA ILE A 76 4.59 -4.92 17.60
C ILE A 76 4.49 -5.78 18.85
#